data_AF-A0A349S9X1-F1
#
_entry.id   AF-A0A349S9X1-F1
#
_cell.length_a   1.000
_cell.length_b   1.000
_cell.length_c   1.000
_cell.angle_alpha   90.00
_cell.angle_beta   90.00
_cell.angle_gamma   90.00
#
_symmetry.space_group_name_H-M   'P 1'
#
loop_
_entity.id
_entity.type
_entity.pdbx_description
1 polymer ?
#
loop_
_entity_poly.entity_id
_entity_poly.type
_entity_poly.pdbx_seq_one_letter_code
_entity_poly.pdbx_strand_id
1 'polypeptide(L)'
;MTPLPIIAGFGGISPAGRSSLNRGYQRLIENTLSQTQRQNLAASLAGLSGAKATHSSPEALLRGTLIRALENNLFDPQRQRMHTSLQLMPEHHRAGSHSAEDGGELRFRIAKRQLPTS
;
A
#
# COMPACT_ATOMS: atom_id res chain seq x y z
N MET A 1 -19.24 15.46 -45.08
CA MET A 1 -20.03 15.23 -43.84
C MET A 1 -19.10 14.59 -42.83
N THR A 2 -18.97 15.16 -41.64
CA THR A 2 -18.14 14.59 -40.57
C THR A 2 -19.03 13.76 -39.64
N PRO A 3 -18.77 12.46 -39.43
CA PRO A 3 -19.55 11.65 -38.51
C PRO A 3 -19.46 12.20 -37.08
N LEU A 4 -20.59 12.27 -36.37
CA LEU A 4 -20.62 12.68 -34.96
C LEU A 4 -20.09 11.54 -34.08
N PRO A 5 -19.05 11.75 -33.26
CA PRO A 5 -18.61 10.75 -32.30
C PRO A 5 -19.69 10.49 -31.24
N ILE A 6 -20.01 9.23 -31.00
CA ILE A 6 -20.94 8.80 -29.96
C ILE A 6 -20.26 7.81 -29.00
N ILE A 7 -20.68 7.80 -27.74
CA ILE A 7 -20.22 6.81 -26.76
C ILE A 7 -21.19 5.62 -26.80
N ALA A 8 -20.81 4.57 -27.53
CA ALA A 8 -21.59 3.33 -27.61
C ALA A 8 -21.35 2.37 -26.42
N GLY A 9 -20.31 2.63 -25.62
CA GLY A 9 -19.99 1.85 -24.43
C GLY A 9 -18.81 2.44 -23.67
N PHE A 10 -18.71 2.11 -22.38
CA PHE A 10 -17.60 2.50 -21.53
C PHE A 10 -17.38 1.47 -20.41
N GLY A 11 -16.15 1.42 -19.90
CA GLY A 11 -15.73 0.45 -18.90
C GLY A 11 -14.39 0.82 -18.26
N GLY A 12 -14.01 0.05 -17.23
CA GLY A 12 -12.82 0.31 -16.42
C GLY A 12 -13.01 -0.13 -14.97
N ILE A 13 -11.91 -0.23 -14.23
CA ILE A 13 -11.88 -0.54 -12.79
C ILE A 13 -11.21 0.61 -12.06
N SER A 14 -11.80 1.03 -10.94
CA SER A 14 -11.24 2.05 -10.05
C SER A 14 -11.49 1.67 -8.58
N PRO A 15 -11.04 2.47 -7.61
CA PRO A 15 -11.39 2.27 -6.20
C PRO A 15 -12.90 2.24 -5.92
N ALA A 16 -13.73 2.79 -6.81
CA ALA A 16 -15.19 2.73 -6.71
C ALA A 16 -15.81 1.44 -7.28
N GLY A 17 -14.98 0.53 -7.84
CA GLY A 17 -15.42 -0.68 -8.54
C GLY A 17 -15.41 -0.51 -10.05
N ARG A 18 -16.27 -1.27 -10.76
CA ARG A 18 -16.35 -1.23 -12.23
C ARG A 18 -17.17 -0.04 -12.73
N SER A 19 -16.72 0.70 -13.73
CA SER A 19 -17.50 1.81 -14.30
C SER A 19 -18.66 1.34 -15.19
N SER A 20 -18.52 0.16 -15.82
CA SER A 20 -19.57 -0.42 -16.65
C SER A 20 -20.88 -0.58 -15.89
N LEU A 21 -22.00 -0.37 -16.58
CA LEU A 21 -23.34 -0.39 -15.99
C LEU A 21 -23.49 0.57 -14.80
N ASN A 22 -22.74 1.68 -14.81
CA ASN A 22 -22.74 2.73 -13.79
C ASN A 22 -22.41 2.26 -12.36
N ARG A 23 -21.73 1.12 -12.15
CA ARG A 23 -21.51 0.61 -10.78
C ARG A 23 -20.56 1.48 -9.96
N GLY A 24 -19.50 1.98 -10.57
CA GLY A 24 -18.58 2.92 -9.95
C GLY A 24 -19.29 4.22 -9.56
N TYR A 25 -20.19 4.72 -10.43
CA TYR A 25 -21.03 5.88 -10.12
C TYR A 25 -21.97 5.59 -8.95
N GLN A 26 -22.67 4.45 -8.96
CA GLN A 26 -23.52 4.00 -7.85
C GLN A 26 -22.76 3.94 -6.52
N ARG A 27 -21.48 3.53 -6.52
CA ARG A 27 -20.66 3.56 -5.30
C ARG A 27 -20.42 4.97 -4.75
N LEU A 28 -20.29 5.98 -5.61
CA LEU A 28 -20.08 7.37 -5.21
C LEU A 28 -21.32 8.00 -4.59
N ILE A 29 -22.51 7.62 -5.07
CA ILE A 29 -23.80 8.13 -4.59
C ILE A 29 -24.53 7.12 -3.70
N GLU A 30 -23.81 6.22 -3.04
CA GLU A 30 -24.39 5.06 -2.36
C GLU A 30 -25.50 5.42 -1.35
N ASN A 31 -25.40 6.56 -0.68
CA ASN A 31 -26.39 7.06 0.27
C ASN A 31 -27.78 7.37 -0.33
N THR A 32 -27.89 7.53 -1.65
CA THR A 32 -29.15 7.83 -2.34
C THR A 32 -29.78 6.61 -2.99
N LEU A 33 -29.10 5.46 -2.94
CA LEU A 33 -29.54 4.23 -3.59
C LEU A 33 -30.66 3.55 -2.80
N SER A 34 -31.57 2.91 -3.52
CA SER A 34 -32.52 1.97 -2.92
C SER A 34 -31.80 0.76 -2.34
N GLN A 35 -32.46 0.03 -1.44
CA GLN A 35 -31.87 -1.16 -0.84
C GLN A 35 -31.48 -2.23 -1.88
N THR A 36 -32.29 -2.42 -2.92
CA THR A 36 -31.98 -3.33 -4.03
C THR A 36 -30.78 -2.87 -4.84
N GLN A 37 -30.65 -1.57 -5.10
CA GLN A 37 -29.49 -1.02 -5.81
C GLN A 37 -28.21 -1.19 -4.99
N ARG A 38 -28.28 -0.96 -3.67
CA ARG A 38 -27.18 -1.18 -2.73
C ARG A 38 -26.75 -2.65 -2.68
N GLN A 39 -27.70 -3.60 -2.67
CA GLN A 39 -27.41 -5.03 -2.75
C GLN A 39 -26.69 -5.41 -4.05
N ASN A 40 -27.17 -4.90 -5.19
CA ASN A 40 -26.55 -5.13 -6.49
C ASN A 40 -25.14 -4.53 -6.59
N LEU A 41 -24.94 -3.35 -5.99
CA LEU A 41 -23.63 -2.73 -5.87
C LEU A 41 -22.70 -3.62 -5.03
N ALA A 42 -23.14 -4.08 -3.86
CA ALA A 42 -22.36 -4.97 -2.99
C ALA A 42 -21.97 -6.27 -3.72
N ALA A 43 -22.90 -6.91 -4.43
CA ALA A 43 -22.62 -8.09 -5.23
C ALA A 43 -21.58 -7.81 -6.35
N SER A 44 -21.69 -6.65 -7.01
CA SER A 44 -20.73 -6.24 -8.02
C SER A 44 -19.33 -6.00 -7.45
N LEU A 45 -19.22 -5.49 -6.21
CA LEU A 45 -17.94 -5.29 -5.53
C LEU A 45 -17.37 -6.63 -5.06
N ALA A 46 -18.19 -7.50 -4.48
CA ALA A 46 -17.77 -8.83 -4.05
C ALA A 46 -17.13 -9.64 -5.19
N GLY A 47 -17.69 -9.56 -6.40
CA GLY A 47 -17.13 -10.21 -7.59
C GLY A 47 -15.75 -9.68 -8.01
N LEU A 48 -15.36 -8.47 -7.62
CA LEU A 48 -14.04 -7.89 -7.88
C LEU A 48 -13.03 -8.17 -6.76
N SER A 49 -13.51 -8.36 -5.53
CA SER A 49 -12.67 -8.45 -4.33
C SER A 49 -12.05 -9.84 -4.09
N GLY A 50 -12.17 -10.78 -5.03
CA GLY A 50 -11.58 -12.12 -4.97
C GLY A 50 -12.28 -13.10 -4.02
N ALA A 51 -11.83 -14.36 -3.99
CA ALA A 51 -12.54 -15.46 -3.31
C ALA A 51 -12.75 -15.28 -1.79
N LYS A 52 -11.94 -14.45 -1.11
CA LYS A 52 -12.12 -14.12 0.32
C LYS A 52 -13.26 -13.14 0.56
N ALA A 53 -13.64 -12.36 -0.45
CA ALA A 53 -14.67 -11.34 -0.34
C ALA A 53 -16.09 -11.87 -0.59
N THR A 54 -16.23 -13.06 -1.15
CA THR A 54 -17.52 -13.74 -1.37
C THR A 54 -18.31 -13.98 -0.08
N HIS A 55 -17.64 -13.98 1.07
CA HIS A 55 -18.25 -14.07 2.40
C HIS A 55 -18.14 -12.76 3.22
N SER A 56 -17.71 -11.67 2.60
CA SER A 56 -17.61 -10.37 3.29
C SER A 56 -18.98 -9.70 3.37
N SER A 57 -19.24 -9.04 4.51
CA SER A 57 -20.47 -8.26 4.65
C SER A 57 -20.50 -7.09 3.65
N PRO A 58 -21.69 -6.64 3.20
CA PRO A 58 -21.80 -5.47 2.34
C PRO A 58 -21.06 -4.24 2.88
N GLU A 59 -21.11 -4.01 4.19
CA GLU A 59 -20.44 -2.89 4.86
C GLU A 59 -18.92 -3.01 4.80
N ALA A 60 -18.38 -4.23 4.91
CA ALA A 60 -16.95 -4.46 4.76
C ALA A 60 -16.47 -4.12 3.34
N LEU A 61 -17.25 -4.47 2.31
CA LEU A 61 -16.96 -4.12 0.91
C LEU A 61 -17.02 -2.60 0.68
N LEU A 62 -18.00 -1.93 1.27
CA LEU A 62 -18.11 -0.47 1.18
C LEU A 62 -16.95 0.23 1.88
N ARG A 63 -16.52 -0.25 3.06
CA ARG A 63 -15.32 0.28 3.74
C ARG A 63 -14.02 -0.01 2.98
N GLY A 64 -13.96 -1.12 2.25
CA GLY A 64 -12.81 -1.53 1.44
C GLY A 64 -12.68 -0.81 0.09
N THR A 65 -13.54 0.17 -0.22
CA THR A 65 -13.57 0.91 -1.49
C THR A 65 -13.42 2.42 -1.27
N LEU A 66 -13.21 3.16 -2.37
CA LEU A 66 -12.90 4.61 -2.39
C LEU A 66 -11.52 4.95 -1.78
N ILE A 67 -11.31 6.24 -1.49
CA ILE A 67 -10.11 6.72 -0.80
C ILE A 67 -10.16 6.25 0.65
N ARG A 68 -9.08 5.61 1.08
CA ARG A 68 -8.94 5.02 2.41
C ARG A 68 -7.46 4.80 2.72
N ALA A 69 -7.17 4.43 3.96
CA ALA A 69 -5.82 4.00 4.34
C ALA A 69 -5.36 2.83 3.46
N LEU A 70 -4.07 2.86 3.09
CA LEU A 70 -3.43 1.76 2.41
C LEU A 70 -3.47 0.52 3.31
N GLU A 71 -3.84 -0.61 2.71
CA GLU A 71 -3.77 -1.90 3.37
C GLU A 71 -2.34 -2.43 3.37
N ASN A 72 -2.10 -3.42 4.22
CA ASN A 72 -0.81 -4.12 4.31
C ASN A 72 -0.71 -5.30 3.33
N ASN A 73 -1.55 -5.33 2.29
CA ASN A 73 -1.63 -6.45 1.34
C ASN A 73 -0.46 -6.47 0.34
N LEU A 74 0.08 -5.31 -0.02
CA LEU A 74 1.24 -5.17 -0.91
C LEU A 74 2.49 -4.75 -0.14
N PHE A 75 2.36 -3.80 0.79
CA PHE A 75 3.43 -3.32 1.66
C PHE A 75 2.84 -2.65 2.89
N ASP A 76 3.64 -2.48 3.96
CA ASP A 76 3.23 -1.73 5.14
C ASP A 76 3.62 -0.25 4.99
N PRO A 77 2.66 0.68 4.79
CA PRO A 77 2.97 2.09 4.56
C PRO A 77 3.69 2.75 5.74
N GLN A 78 3.60 2.20 6.95
CA GLN A 78 4.26 2.72 8.15
C GLN A 78 5.65 2.11 8.37
N ARG A 79 6.06 1.11 7.58
CA ARG A 79 7.34 0.40 7.73
C ARG A 79 8.04 0.21 6.40
N GLN A 80 8.35 1.33 5.75
CA GLN A 80 9.11 1.33 4.50
C GLN A 80 10.61 1.13 4.77
N ARG A 81 11.22 0.20 4.04
CA ARG A 81 12.65 -0.11 4.16
C ARG A 81 13.46 0.94 3.42
N MET A 82 14.36 1.60 4.13
CA MET A 82 15.28 2.60 3.57
C MET A 82 16.70 2.34 4.07
N HIS A 83 17.69 2.62 3.25
CA HIS A 83 19.09 2.67 3.69
C HIS A 83 19.43 4.10 4.10
N THR A 84 20.05 4.26 5.26
CA THR A 84 20.56 5.56 5.75
C THR A 84 22.08 5.46 5.83
N SER A 85 22.77 6.52 5.39
CA SER A 85 24.22 6.58 5.53
C SER A 85 24.58 6.58 7.01
N LEU A 86 25.42 5.62 7.41
CA LEU A 86 25.90 5.48 8.77
C LEU A 86 27.41 5.70 8.77
N GLN A 87 27.85 6.77 9.44
CA GLN A 87 29.27 6.98 9.70
C GLN A 87 29.66 6.19 10.94
N LEU A 88 30.57 5.24 10.78
CA LEU A 88 31.12 4.44 11.86
C LEU A 88 32.48 5.02 12.25
N MET A 89 32.61 5.50 13.49
CA MET A 89 33.87 5.97 14.06
C MET A 89 34.17 5.20 15.35
N PRO A 90 35.41 4.76 15.59
CA PRO A 90 35.80 4.19 16.88
C PRO A 90 35.70 5.27 17.96
N GLU A 91 35.11 4.96 19.12
CA GLU A 91 34.97 5.95 20.20
C GLU A 91 36.32 6.26 20.86
N HIS A 92 36.60 7.54 21.06
CA HIS A 92 37.67 8.02 21.93
C HIS A 92 37.07 8.43 23.28
N HIS A 93 36.93 7.49 24.22
CA HIS A 93 36.48 7.81 25.57
C HIS A 93 37.53 8.70 26.28
N ARG A 94 37.34 10.02 26.33
CA ARG A 94 38.09 10.90 27.24
C ARG A 94 37.44 10.82 28.63
N ALA A 95 37.72 9.74 29.36
CA ALA A 95 37.54 9.74 30.82
C ALA A 95 38.75 10.44 31.45
N GLY A 96 38.50 11.39 32.35
CA GLY A 96 39.53 12.06 33.11
C GLY A 96 40.45 11.07 33.82
N SER A 97 41.74 11.43 33.86
CA SER A 97 42.78 10.95 34.77
C SER A 97 42.62 9.50 35.26
N HIS A 98 43.09 8.53 34.48
CA HIS A 98 44.00 7.45 34.87
C HIS A 98 44.16 6.48 33.68
N SER A 99 45.40 6.28 33.23
CA SER A 99 45.85 5.31 32.22
C SER A 99 45.24 5.44 30.82
N ALA A 100 45.99 6.11 29.95
CA ALA A 100 45.65 6.32 28.55
C ALA A 100 46.04 5.11 27.69
N GLU A 101 45.27 4.01 27.69
CA GLU A 101 45.34 2.99 26.61
C GLU A 101 43.94 2.42 26.33
N ASP A 102 43.67 2.22 25.03
CA ASP A 102 42.47 1.65 24.41
C ASP A 102 41.23 2.54 24.25
N GLY A 103 41.26 3.39 23.21
CA GLY A 103 40.05 3.80 22.50
C GLY A 103 39.38 2.58 21.84
N GLY A 104 38.04 2.50 21.88
CA GLY A 104 37.30 1.29 21.53
C GLY A 104 37.48 0.89 20.05
N GLU A 105 37.91 -0.34 19.80
CA GLU A 105 38.12 -0.86 18.44
C GLU A 105 36.82 -1.37 17.80
N LEU A 106 36.56 -0.98 16.55
CA LEU A 106 35.46 -1.53 15.73
C LEU A 106 35.93 -2.79 14.97
N ARG A 107 35.68 -3.98 15.54
CA ARG A 107 35.95 -5.27 14.87
C ARG A 107 34.65 -6.01 14.54
N PHE A 108 34.59 -6.61 13.35
CA PHE A 108 33.52 -7.54 12.94
C PHE A 108 34.09 -8.66 12.08
N ARG A 109 33.38 -9.81 12.05
CA ARG A 109 33.74 -10.97 11.22
C ARG A 109 32.76 -11.10 10.06
N ILE A 110 33.29 -11.10 8.83
CA ILE A 110 32.52 -11.13 7.59
C ILE A 110 33.16 -12.09 6.59
N ALA A 111 32.36 -12.71 5.70
CA ALA A 111 32.88 -13.54 4.63
C ALA A 111 33.68 -12.71 3.61
N LYS A 112 34.87 -13.18 3.20
CA LYS A 112 35.77 -12.45 2.28
C LYS A 112 35.07 -11.97 0.99
N ARG A 113 34.09 -12.73 0.47
CA ARG A 113 33.32 -12.38 -0.74
C ARG A 113 32.37 -11.19 -0.57
N GLN A 114 32.04 -10.80 0.66
CA GLN A 114 31.15 -9.67 0.95
C GLN A 114 31.94 -8.38 1.25
N LEU A 115 33.27 -8.43 1.19
CA LEU A 115 34.10 -7.23 1.30
C LEU A 115 34.01 -6.41 0.00
N PRO A 116 34.02 -5.07 0.09
CA PRO A 116 34.15 -4.22 -1.09
C PRO A 116 35.40 -4.61 -1.88
N THR A 117 35.28 -4.71 -3.19
CA THR A 117 36.42 -4.85 -4.09
C THR A 117 36.93 -3.46 -4.46
N SER A 118 38.23 -3.23 -4.27
CA SER A 118 38.93 -2.03 -4.72
C SER A 118 39.15 -2.03 -6.22
#